data_AF-A0A2T4WNC4-F1
#
_entry.id   AF-A0A2T4WNC4-F1
#
_cell.length_a   1.000
_cell.length_b   1.000
_cell.length_c   1.000
_cell.angle_alpha   90.00
_cell.angle_beta   90.00
_cell.angle_gamma   90.00
#
_symmetry.space_group_name_H-M   'P 1'
#
loop_
_entity.id
_entity.type
_entity.pdbx_description
1 polymer ?
#
loop_
_entity_poly.entity_id
_entity_poly.type
_entity_poly.pdbx_seq_one_letter_code
_entity_poly.pdbx_strand_id
1 'polypeptide(L)'
;MFDNDFKKVEYSYFKVDPIIEKQQGTYAAKEEQIEIETISWNHSLAEVLGSLFGAGLQLETFQEFDYSPYNCFANTLEISPNKFQIKDFESKLPMVYALRAKKEKP
;
A
#
# COMPACT_ATOMS: atom_id res chain seq x y z
N MET A 1 1.24 -3.69 -6.60
CA MET A 1 2.62 -3.94 -7.08
C MET A 1 3.04 -5.38 -6.85
N PHE A 2 3.01 -5.87 -5.62
CA PHE A 2 3.24 -7.28 -5.32
C PHE A 2 1.97 -8.11 -5.52
N ASP A 3 2.13 -9.43 -5.66
CA ASP A 3 1.03 -10.37 -5.47
C ASP A 3 0.58 -10.41 -3.99
N ASN A 4 -0.59 -10.99 -3.72
CA ASN A 4 -1.17 -11.03 -2.37
C ASN A 4 -0.29 -11.75 -1.33
N ASP A 5 0.59 -12.63 -1.77
CA ASP A 5 1.52 -13.39 -0.93
C ASP A 5 2.90 -12.71 -0.76
N PHE A 6 3.16 -11.59 -1.44
CA PHE A 6 4.46 -10.91 -1.47
C PHE A 6 5.62 -11.79 -1.94
N LYS A 7 5.39 -12.67 -2.93
CA LYS A 7 6.41 -13.54 -3.53
C LYS A 7 7.02 -12.93 -4.80
N LYS A 8 6.29 -12.08 -5.51
CA LYS A 8 6.76 -11.45 -6.75
C LYS A 8 6.14 -10.08 -6.97
N VAL A 9 6.82 -9.26 -7.77
CA VAL A 9 6.24 -8.05 -8.36
C VAL A 9 5.37 -8.49 -9.53
N GLU A 10 4.06 -8.59 -9.30
CA GLU A 10 3.08 -8.99 -10.32
C GLU A 10 2.58 -7.79 -11.13
N TYR A 11 2.40 -6.65 -10.46
CA TYR A 11 1.74 -5.48 -11.02
C TYR A 11 2.69 -4.29 -11.08
N SER A 12 2.55 -3.46 -12.12
CA SER A 12 3.29 -2.21 -12.26
C SER A 12 3.08 -1.31 -11.04
N TYR A 13 4.17 -0.72 -10.54
CA TYR A 13 4.10 0.33 -9.52
C TYR A 13 3.41 1.60 -10.03
N PHE A 14 3.62 1.92 -11.31
CA PHE A 14 2.97 3.05 -11.97
C PHE A 14 1.53 2.69 -12.35
N LYS A 15 0.66 3.69 -12.33
CA LYS A 15 -0.72 3.57 -12.77
C LYS A 15 -0.76 3.19 -14.25
N VAL A 16 -1.27 2.00 -14.53
CA VAL A 16 -1.46 1.43 -15.87
C VAL A 16 -2.89 0.89 -15.96
N ASP A 17 -3.08 -0.27 -16.58
CA ASP A 17 -4.33 -1.01 -16.57
C ASP A 17 -4.82 -1.37 -15.16
N PRO A 18 -6.15 -1.53 -14.97
CA PRO A 18 -6.73 -1.94 -13.70
C PRO A 18 -6.17 -3.29 -13.24
N ILE A 19 -5.91 -3.41 -11.95
CA ILE A 19 -5.62 -4.67 -11.28
C ILE A 19 -6.95 -5.29 -10.90
N ILE A 20 -7.29 -6.41 -11.55
CA ILE A 20 -8.53 -7.16 -11.30
C ILE A 20 -8.17 -8.40 -10.50
N GLU A 21 -8.58 -8.44 -9.24
CA GLU A 21 -8.38 -9.58 -8.36
C GLU A 21 -9.71 -10.26 -8.05
N LYS A 22 -9.73 -11.59 -8.19
CA LYS A 22 -10.88 -12.42 -7.85
C LYS A 22 -10.54 -13.21 -6.61
N GLN A 23 -11.21 -12.92 -5.51
CA GLN A 23 -11.02 -13.62 -4.24
C GLN A 23 -12.30 -14.39 -3.88
N GLN A 24 -12.14 -15.59 -3.31
CA GLN A 24 -13.26 -16.35 -2.75
C GLN A 24 -13.38 -16.06 -1.25
N GLY A 25 -14.58 -15.66 -0.83
CA GLY A 25 -14.88 -15.26 0.54
C GLY A 25 -14.55 -13.80 0.85
N THR A 26 -15.00 -13.33 2.02
CA THR A 26 -14.66 -12.00 2.54
C THR A 26 -13.67 -12.11 3.70
N TYR A 27 -13.10 -10.97 4.13
CA TYR A 27 -12.33 -10.91 5.39
C TYR A 27 -13.15 -11.34 6.63
N ALA A 28 -14.49 -11.35 6.54
CA ALA A 28 -15.40 -11.75 7.62
C ALA A 28 -15.95 -13.20 7.48
N ALA A 29 -15.92 -13.78 6.28
CA ALA A 29 -16.43 -15.12 5.99
C ALA A 29 -15.61 -15.74 4.85
N LYS A 30 -14.49 -16.39 5.21
CA LYS A 30 -13.57 -17.04 4.27
C LYS A 30 -14.12 -18.33 3.65
N GLU A 31 -15.16 -18.91 4.25
CA GLU A 31 -15.72 -20.22 3.89
C GLU A 31 -16.95 -20.13 2.96
N GLU A 32 -17.47 -18.93 2.71
CA GLU A 32 -18.59 -18.75 1.78
C GLU A 32 -18.11 -18.68 0.32
N GLN A 33 -18.81 -19.37 -0.58
CA GLN A 33 -18.58 -19.34 -2.04
C GLN A 33 -19.05 -18.02 -2.67
N ILE A 34 -18.61 -16.89 -2.11
CA ILE A 34 -18.84 -15.56 -2.69
C ILE A 34 -17.56 -15.19 -3.44
N GLU A 35 -17.65 -15.09 -4.77
CA GLU A 35 -16.58 -14.53 -5.60
C GLU A 35 -16.67 -13.01 -5.56
N ILE A 36 -15.63 -12.36 -5.02
CA ILE A 36 -15.54 -10.91 -4.97
C ILE A 36 -14.50 -10.47 -5.99
N GLU A 37 -14.95 -9.72 -6.98
CA GLU A 37 -14.08 -9.04 -7.92
C GLU A 37 -13.72 -7.67 -7.34
N THR A 38 -12.43 -7.46 -7.10
CA THR A 38 -11.86 -6.19 -6.67
C THR A 38 -11.10 -5.57 -7.83
N ILE A 39 -11.45 -4.33 -8.17
CA ILE A 39 -10.76 -3.54 -9.19
C ILE A 39 -9.99 -2.43 -8.47
N SER A 40 -8.68 -2.38 -8.69
CA SER A 40 -7.79 -1.41 -8.04
C SER A 40 -6.77 -0.82 -9.02
N TRP A 41 -6.16 0.30 -8.61
CA TRP A 41 -5.08 0.96 -9.34
C TRP A 41 -3.96 1.33 -8.39
N ASN A 42 -2.71 1.11 -8.81
CA ASN A 42 -1.57 1.64 -8.07
C ASN A 42 -1.40 3.12 -8.40
N HIS A 43 -1.09 3.92 -7.38
CA HIS A 43 -0.72 5.32 -7.50
C HIS A 43 0.73 5.48 -7.06
N SER A 44 1.59 5.92 -7.98
CA SER A 44 2.99 6.18 -7.65
C SER A 44 3.11 7.38 -6.70
N LEU A 45 4.21 7.45 -5.95
CA LEU A 45 4.51 8.62 -5.12
C LEU A 45 4.54 9.91 -5.94
N ALA A 46 5.04 9.85 -7.18
CA ALA A 46 5.05 11.00 -8.09
C ALA A 46 3.64 11.49 -8.44
N GLU A 47 2.69 10.58 -8.66
CA GLU A 47 1.28 10.94 -8.92
C GLU A 47 0.63 11.56 -7.68
N VAL A 48 0.84 10.95 -6.51
CA VAL A 48 0.29 11.44 -5.23
C VAL A 48 0.85 12.82 -4.89
N LEU A 49 2.18 12.95 -4.84
CA LEU A 49 2.86 14.21 -4.51
C LEU A 49 2.58 15.27 -5.56
N GLY A 50 2.61 14.91 -6.85
CA GLY A 50 2.28 15.82 -7.95
C GLY A 50 0.86 16.37 -7.84
N SER A 51 -0.11 15.55 -7.44
CA SER A 51 -1.50 15.99 -7.21
C SER A 51 -1.60 16.98 -6.05
N LEU A 52 -0.86 16.75 -4.97
CA LEU A 52 -0.80 17.68 -3.83
C LEU A 52 -0.21 19.03 -4.28
N PHE A 53 0.90 19.01 -5.03
CA PHE A 53 1.52 20.23 -5.56
C PHE A 53 0.59 20.99 -6.51
N GLY A 54 -0.09 20.27 -7.42
CA GLY A 54 -1.07 20.86 -8.34
C GLY A 54 -2.26 21.51 -7.63
N ALA A 55 -2.62 21.02 -6.44
CA ALA A 55 -3.66 21.62 -5.59
C ALA A 55 -3.17 22.83 -4.76
N GLY A 56 -1.89 23.23 -4.91
CA GLY A 56 -1.25 24.32 -4.17
C GLY A 56 -0.87 23.96 -2.73
N LEU A 57 -0.75 22.67 -2.42
CA LEU A 57 -0.24 22.23 -1.11
C LEU A 57 1.28 22.24 -1.11
N GLN A 58 1.86 22.85 -0.08
CA GLN A 58 3.29 22.81 0.19
C GLN A 58 3.58 21.68 1.16
N LEU A 59 4.47 20.77 0.75
CA LEU A 59 4.91 19.65 1.56
C LEU A 59 5.84 20.15 2.69
N GLU A 60 5.51 19.81 3.93
CA GLU A 60 6.31 20.12 5.12
C GLU A 60 7.18 18.93 5.53
N THR A 61 6.62 17.71 5.47
CA THR A 61 7.35 16.48 5.76
C THR A 61 6.89 15.34 4.85
N PHE A 62 7.82 14.44 4.55
CA PHE A 62 7.56 13.15 3.89
C PHE A 62 8.53 12.12 4.48
N GLN A 63 8.01 10.97 4.89
CA GLN A 63 8.77 9.88 5.50
C GLN A 63 8.26 8.54 5.00
N GLU A 64 9.17 7.62 4.75
CA GLU A 64 8.87 6.23 4.42
C GLU A 64 9.29 5.33 5.57
N PHE A 65 8.54 4.24 5.74
CA PHE A 65 8.73 3.26 6.80
C PHE A 65 8.81 1.89 6.16
N ASP A 66 9.80 1.12 6.57
CA ASP A 66 10.04 -0.25 6.14
C ASP A 66 9.20 -1.28 6.92
N TYR A 67 8.18 -0.82 7.64
CA TYR A 67 7.26 -1.64 8.42
C TYR A 67 5.82 -1.15 8.29
N SER A 68 4.87 -2.07 8.42
CA SER A 68 3.46 -1.77 8.61
C SER A 68 3.14 -1.66 10.10
N PRO A 69 2.33 -0.68 10.54
CA PRO A 69 1.82 -0.62 11.90
C PRO A 69 0.76 -1.70 12.20
N TYR A 70 0.28 -2.40 11.17
CA TYR A 70 -0.77 -3.42 11.27
C TYR A 70 -0.33 -4.75 10.66
N ASN A 71 -0.77 -5.86 11.26
CA ASN A 71 -0.60 -7.20 10.72
C ASN A 71 -1.70 -7.52 9.70
N CYS A 72 -1.63 -6.91 8.51
CA CYS A 72 -2.66 -7.00 7.47
C CYS A 72 -2.20 -7.62 6.15
N PHE A 73 -0.93 -8.03 6.07
CA PHE A 73 -0.35 -8.65 4.88
C PHE A 73 -0.05 -10.13 5.13
N ALA A 74 0.00 -10.92 4.06
CA ALA A 74 0.47 -12.30 4.17
C ALA A 74 1.95 -12.34 4.53
N ASN A 75 2.37 -13.39 5.24
CA ASN A 75 3.78 -13.68 5.54
C ASN A 75 4.51 -12.56 6.31
N THR A 76 3.84 -11.93 7.28
CA THR A 76 4.44 -10.88 8.13
C THR A 76 5.18 -11.45 9.35
N LEU A 77 6.22 -10.73 9.78
CA LEU A 77 6.94 -10.93 11.04
C LEU A 77 6.85 -9.66 11.90
N GLU A 78 6.54 -9.83 13.19
CA GLU A 78 6.59 -8.72 14.15
C GLU A 78 8.03 -8.50 14.62
N ILE A 79 8.62 -7.37 14.24
CA ILE A 79 10.01 -7.01 14.60
C ILE A 79 10.11 -6.18 15.89
N SER A 80 9.00 -5.55 16.28
CA SER A 80 8.80 -4.83 17.55
C SER A 80 7.30 -4.56 17.73
N PRO A 81 6.82 -4.16 18.93
CA PRO A 81 5.39 -3.93 19.15
C PRO A 81 4.77 -3.02 18.09
N ASN A 82 3.78 -3.56 17.36
CA ASN A 82 3.09 -2.90 16.25
C ASN A 82 4.00 -2.51 15.07
N LYS A 83 5.06 -3.28 14.79
CA LYS A 83 5.86 -3.13 13.57
C LYS A 83 6.02 -4.47 12.88
N PHE A 84 5.39 -4.59 11.72
CA PHE A 84 5.35 -5.81 10.93
C PHE A 84 6.12 -5.63 9.61
N GLN A 85 7.03 -6.54 9.30
CA GLN A 85 7.74 -6.60 8.02
C GLN A 85 7.36 -7.87 7.27
N ILE A 86 7.57 -7.90 5.96
CA ILE A 86 7.37 -9.11 5.15
C ILE A 86 8.57 -10.05 5.35
N LYS A 87 8.28 -11.31 5.70
CA LYS A 87 9.27 -12.37 5.81
C LYS A 87 10.06 -12.51 4.51
N ASP A 88 11.37 -12.75 4.60
CA ASP A 88 12.33 -12.82 3.49
C ASP A 88 12.66 -11.47 2.82
N PHE A 89 11.88 -10.42 3.13
CA PHE A 89 12.03 -9.05 2.64
C PHE A 89 12.23 -8.04 3.78
N GLU A 90 12.75 -8.49 4.92
CA GLU A 90 12.97 -7.66 6.11
C GLU A 90 13.83 -6.45 5.77
N SER A 91 13.35 -5.25 6.13
CA SER A 91 14.03 -3.96 5.87
C SER A 91 14.35 -3.65 4.39
N LYS A 92 13.73 -4.35 3.42
CA LYS A 92 13.97 -4.14 1.97
C LYS A 92 12.83 -3.41 1.26
N LEU A 93 11.66 -3.31 1.87
CA LEU A 93 10.45 -2.79 1.22
C LEU A 93 9.92 -1.56 1.95
N PRO A 94 9.56 -0.47 1.24
CA PRO A 94 8.76 0.59 1.81
C PRO A 94 7.33 0.07 1.99
N MET A 95 6.89 -0.05 3.24
CA MET A 95 5.58 -0.59 3.59
C MET A 95 4.53 0.51 3.74
N VAL A 96 4.92 1.65 4.32
CA VAL A 96 4.04 2.79 4.60
C VAL A 96 4.81 4.10 4.38
N TYR A 97 4.13 5.16 3.97
CA TYR A 97 4.67 6.52 4.03
C TYR A 97 3.72 7.44 4.81
N ALA A 98 4.29 8.49 5.40
CA ALA A 98 3.54 9.57 6.02
C ALA A 98 3.99 10.90 5.44
N LEU A 99 3.04 11.83 5.30
CA LEU A 99 3.34 13.18 4.84
C LEU A 99 2.51 14.20 5.59
N ARG A 100 3.04 15.41 5.67
CA ARG A 100 2.32 16.59 6.13
C ARG A 100 2.46 17.66 5.07
N ALA A 101 1.35 18.27 4.70
CA ALA A 101 1.33 19.39 3.77
C ALA A 101 0.39 20.48 4.29
N LYS A 102 0.67 21.73 3.94
CA LYS A 102 -0.16 22.88 4.25
C LYS A 102 -0.59 23.57 2.97
N LYS A 103 -1.79 24.16 2.99
CA LYS A 103 -2.21 25.10 1.97
C LYS A 103 -2.08 26.49 2.56
N GLU A 104 -1.31 27.36 1.90
CA GLU A 104 -1.28 28.77 2.29
C GLU A 104 -2.68 29.35 2.10
N LYS A 105 -3.15 30.12 3.09
CA LYS A 105 -4.39 30.87 2.93
C LYS A 105 -4.15 31.99 1.92
N PRO A 106 -5.13 32.30 1.05
CA PRO A 106 -5.03 33.44 0.14
C PRO A 106 -4.87 34.76 0.90
#